data_AF-A0A955MQ67-F1
#
_entry.id   AF-A0A955MQ67-F1
#
_cell.length_a   1.000
_cell.length_b   1.000
_cell.length_c   1.000
_cell.angle_alpha   90.00
_cell.angle_beta   90.00
_cell.angle_gamma   90.00
#
_symmetry.space_group_name_H-M   'P 1'
#
loop_
_entity.id
_entity.type
_entity.pdbx_description
1 polymer ?
#
loop_
_entity_poly.entity_id
_entity_poly.type
_entity_poly.pdbx_seq_one_letter_code
_entity_poly.pdbx_strand_id
1 'polypeptide(L)'
;MSNLHSDLQSWLDTATADLAEHSKMRVVEDVVRHYEEVFEERLAAGDTDRDARWRALRSLGDPQKAQKRNRRIYLTNDDMANLDFYRGSNTQKMGDFASPLGAAIVTIGLPVCLILGFFLPEVFFHPIFAGSILLFAL
;
A
#
# COMPACT_ATOMS: atom_id res chain seq x y z
N MET A 1 -27.69 -13.60 -25.06
CA MET A 1 -27.01 -12.31 -24.78
C MET A 1 -26.00 -12.50 -23.66
N SER A 2 -24.94 -13.30 -23.88
CA SER A 2 -23.94 -13.69 -22.87
C SER A 2 -22.50 -13.36 -23.27
N ASN A 3 -22.27 -12.83 -24.48
CA ASN A 3 -20.92 -12.62 -25.03
C ASN A 3 -20.21 -11.38 -24.47
N LEU A 4 -20.92 -10.41 -23.92
CA LEU A 4 -20.28 -9.16 -23.53
C LEU A 4 -19.63 -9.25 -22.14
N HIS A 5 -20.17 -10.09 -21.26
CA HIS A 5 -19.51 -10.46 -20.01
C HIS A 5 -18.19 -11.21 -20.30
N SER A 6 -18.15 -12.03 -21.36
CA SER A 6 -16.89 -12.66 -21.77
C SER A 6 -15.88 -11.67 -22.35
N ASP A 7 -16.32 -10.58 -22.99
CA ASP A 7 -15.40 -9.58 -23.55
C ASP A 7 -14.73 -8.75 -22.43
N LEU A 8 -15.49 -8.31 -21.42
CA LEU A 8 -14.94 -7.62 -20.26
C LEU A 8 -13.99 -8.54 -19.47
N GLN A 9 -14.37 -9.81 -19.30
CA GLN A 9 -13.51 -10.78 -18.62
C GLN A 9 -12.19 -11.00 -19.38
N SER A 10 -12.25 -11.16 -20.71
CA SER A 10 -11.06 -11.30 -21.55
C SER A 10 -10.15 -10.07 -21.47
N TRP A 11 -10.75 -8.87 -21.43
CA TRP A 11 -10.02 -7.62 -21.23
C TRP A 11 -9.31 -7.61 -19.87
N LEU A 12 -10.01 -7.96 -18.79
CA LEU A 12 -9.47 -8.00 -17.43
C LEU A 12 -8.35 -9.02 -17.29
N ASP A 13 -8.53 -10.23 -17.84
CA ASP A 13 -7.52 -11.29 -17.80
C ASP A 13 -6.22 -10.84 -18.47
N THR A 14 -6.32 -10.13 -19.59
CA THR A 14 -5.16 -9.57 -20.29
C THR A 14 -4.53 -8.40 -19.52
N ALA A 15 -5.36 -7.45 -19.04
CA ALA A 15 -4.89 -6.24 -18.37
C ALA A 15 -4.30 -6.49 -16.98
N THR A 16 -4.65 -7.60 -16.35
CA THR A 16 -4.19 -8.00 -15.01
C THR A 16 -3.23 -9.19 -15.02
N ALA A 17 -2.86 -9.68 -16.21
CA ALA A 17 -1.85 -10.72 -16.33
C ALA A 17 -0.55 -10.27 -15.66
N ASP A 18 0.00 -11.17 -14.83
CA ASP A 18 1.21 -11.03 -14.01
C ASP A 18 1.09 -10.19 -12.73
N LEU A 19 -0.08 -9.62 -12.43
CA LEU A 19 -0.29 -8.93 -11.16
C LEU A 19 -0.45 -9.93 -10.01
N ALA A 20 0.05 -9.54 -8.84
CA ALA A 20 -0.26 -10.23 -7.60
C ALA A 20 -1.76 -10.21 -7.31
N GLU A 21 -2.30 -11.25 -6.66
CA GLU A 21 -3.74 -11.41 -6.44
C GLU A 21 -4.37 -10.20 -5.75
N HIS A 22 -3.74 -9.67 -4.71
CA HIS A 22 -4.20 -8.47 -4.01
C HIS A 22 -4.24 -7.24 -4.94
N SER A 23 -3.23 -7.06 -5.79
CA SER A 23 -3.19 -5.99 -6.79
C SER A 23 -4.28 -6.17 -7.86
N LYS A 24 -4.48 -7.41 -8.31
CA LYS A 24 -5.49 -7.79 -9.30
C LYS A 24 -6.89 -7.45 -8.80
N MET A 25 -7.22 -7.78 -7.55
CA MET A 25 -8.53 -7.45 -6.96
C MET A 25 -8.83 -5.95 -7.03
N ARG A 26 -7.87 -5.09 -6.67
CA ARG A 26 -8.06 -3.63 -6.71
C ARG A 26 -8.24 -3.11 -8.13
N VAL A 27 -7.44 -3.60 -9.08
CA VAL A 27 -7.56 -3.22 -10.49
C VAL A 27 -8.90 -3.67 -11.07
N VAL A 28 -9.37 -4.87 -10.73
CA VAL A 28 -10.67 -5.38 -11.16
C VAL A 28 -11.81 -4.51 -10.61
N GLU A 29 -11.79 -4.18 -9.32
CA GLU A 29 -12.78 -3.31 -8.70
C GLU A 29 -12.85 -1.94 -9.39
N ASP A 30 -11.69 -1.31 -9.62
CA ASP A 30 -11.60 -0.01 -10.30
C ASP A 30 -12.13 -0.06 -11.73
N VAL A 31 -11.78 -1.10 -12.48
CA VAL A 31 -12.18 -1.25 -13.89
C VAL A 31 -13.68 -1.55 -14.00
N VAL A 32 -14.21 -2.43 -13.15
CA VAL A 32 -15.64 -2.77 -13.14
C VAL A 32 -16.47 -1.53 -12.81
N ARG A 33 -16.08 -0.79 -11.77
CA ARG A 33 -16.73 0.48 -11.41
C ARG A 33 -16.72 1.47 -12.57
N HIS A 34 -15.57 1.71 -13.21
CA HIS A 34 -15.51 2.62 -14.35
C HIS A 34 -16.36 2.14 -15.53
N TYR A 35 -16.36 0.84 -15.81
CA TYR A 35 -17.20 0.25 -16.85
C TYR A 35 -18.69 0.49 -16.56
N GLU A 36 -19.13 0.25 -15.33
CA GLU A 36 -20.52 0.47 -14.90
C GLU A 36 -20.90 1.95 -14.97
N GLU A 37 -20.04 2.86 -14.49
CA GLU A 37 -20.25 4.30 -14.58
C GLU A 37 -20.47 4.76 -16.03
N VAL A 38 -19.59 4.35 -16.95
CA VAL A 38 -19.72 4.71 -18.37
C VAL A 38 -20.93 4.02 -19.00
N PHE A 39 -21.24 2.78 -18.61
CA PHE A 39 -22.42 2.07 -19.11
C PHE A 39 -23.71 2.80 -18.74
N GLU A 40 -23.89 3.17 -17.48
CA GLU A 40 -25.06 3.92 -17.00
C GLU A 40 -25.13 5.32 -17.62
N GLU A 41 -23.99 6.02 -17.78
CA GLU A 41 -23.93 7.29 -18.50
C GLU A 41 -24.46 7.16 -19.94
N ARG A 42 -24.07 6.09 -20.64
CA ARG A 42 -24.51 5.83 -22.03
C ARG A 42 -25.98 5.45 -22.11
N LEU A 43 -26.48 4.66 -21.16
CA LEU A 43 -27.91 4.38 -21.07
C LEU A 43 -28.72 5.66 -20.83
N ALA A 44 -28.28 6.52 -19.91
CA ALA A 44 -28.91 7.81 -19.65
C ALA A 44 -28.88 8.74 -20.87
N ALA A 45 -27.87 8.60 -21.73
CA ALA A 45 -27.76 9.31 -23.01
C ALA A 45 -28.65 8.74 -24.13
N GLY A 46 -29.39 7.65 -23.87
CA GLY A 46 -30.31 7.02 -24.83
C GLY A 46 -29.68 5.98 -25.76
N ASP A 47 -28.45 5.54 -25.49
CA ASP A 47 -27.86 4.41 -26.22
C ASP A 47 -28.64 3.12 -25.91
N THR A 48 -28.66 2.18 -26.86
CA THR A 48 -29.18 0.83 -26.59
C THR A 48 -28.26 0.07 -25.63
N ASP A 49 -28.77 -0.92 -24.89
CA ASP A 49 -27.95 -1.75 -23.97
C ASP A 49 -26.69 -2.29 -24.66
N ARG A 50 -26.80 -2.78 -25.90
CA ARG A 50 -25.67 -3.28 -26.66
C ARG A 50 -24.63 -2.20 -26.97
N ASP A 51 -25.06 -1.02 -27.39
CA ASP A 51 -24.17 0.06 -27.78
C ASP A 51 -23.52 0.72 -26.56
N ALA A 52 -24.27 0.88 -25.47
CA ALA A 52 -23.78 1.37 -24.18
C ALA A 52 -22.68 0.45 -23.65
N ARG A 53 -22.92 -0.87 -23.64
CA ARG A 53 -21.94 -1.89 -23.26
C ARG A 53 -20.67 -1.85 -24.12
N TRP A 54 -20.82 -1.76 -25.45
CA TRP A 54 -19.69 -1.67 -26.36
C TRP A 54 -18.86 -0.40 -26.14
N ARG A 55 -19.51 0.74 -25.89
CA ARG A 55 -18.84 2.01 -25.58
C ARG A 55 -18.13 1.99 -24.22
N ALA A 56 -18.74 1.40 -23.20
CA ALA A 56 -18.12 1.19 -21.90
C ALA A 56 -16.89 0.28 -21.99
N LEU A 57 -16.96 -0.82 -22.75
CA LEU A 57 -15.78 -1.65 -22.99
C LEU A 57 -14.69 -0.88 -23.74
N ARG A 58 -15.07 -0.06 -24.74
CA ARG A 58 -14.13 0.75 -25.51
C ARG A 58 -13.47 1.87 -24.69
N SER A 59 -14.12 2.40 -23.66
CA SER A 59 -13.53 3.44 -22.80
C SER A 59 -12.34 2.92 -21.98
N LEU A 60 -12.31 1.62 -21.67
CA LEU A 60 -11.19 0.96 -21.02
C LEU A 60 -9.90 0.97 -21.86
N GLY A 61 -10.04 1.08 -23.18
CA GLY A 61 -8.93 1.13 -24.13
C GLY A 61 -8.27 -0.22 -24.36
N ASP A 62 -6.97 -0.19 -24.68
CA ASP A 62 -6.20 -1.37 -25.06
C ASP A 62 -5.72 -2.15 -23.82
N PRO A 63 -6.12 -3.43 -23.65
CA PRO A 63 -5.77 -4.21 -22.47
C PRO A 63 -4.26 -4.45 -22.34
N GLN A 64 -3.51 -4.55 -23.44
CA GLN A 64 -2.05 -4.73 -23.37
C GLN A 64 -1.34 -3.46 -22.88
N LYS A 65 -1.87 -2.29 -23.24
CA LYS A 65 -1.36 -1.01 -22.72
C LYS A 65 -1.71 -0.84 -21.25
N ALA A 66 -2.91 -1.26 -20.85
CA ALA A 66 -3.34 -1.29 -19.46
C ALA A 66 -2.43 -2.22 -18.64
N GLN A 67 -2.14 -3.43 -19.12
CA GLN A 67 -1.21 -4.37 -18.48
C GLN A 67 0.16 -3.74 -18.23
N LYS A 68 0.77 -3.14 -19.27
CA LYS A 68 2.06 -2.45 -19.15
C LYS A 68 2.02 -1.30 -18.16
N ARG A 69 0.89 -0.59 -18.04
CA ARG A 69 0.70 0.47 -17.07
C ARG A 69 0.57 -0.10 -15.65
N ASN A 70 -0.25 -1.12 -15.48
CA ASN A 70 -0.51 -1.75 -14.19
C ASN A 70 0.77 -2.36 -13.59
N ARG A 71 1.59 -3.04 -14.39
CA ARG A 71 2.89 -3.58 -13.97
C ARG A 71 3.90 -2.53 -13.48
N ARG A 72 3.71 -1.24 -13.81
CA ARG A 72 4.56 -0.15 -13.31
C ARG A 72 4.09 0.43 -11.98
N ILE A 73 2.81 0.23 -11.64
CA ILE A 73 2.15 0.86 -10.49
C ILE A 73 1.95 -0.17 -9.38
N TYR A 74 1.63 -1.41 -9.74
CA TYR A 74 1.26 -2.48 -8.84
C TYR A 74 2.31 -3.58 -8.77
N LEU A 75 2.37 -4.25 -7.63
CA LEU A 75 3.25 -5.40 -7.42
C LEU A 75 2.85 -6.57 -8.32
N THR A 76 3.84 -7.12 -8.99
CA THR A 76 3.73 -8.38 -9.74
C THR A 76 4.01 -9.58 -8.82
N ASN A 77 3.70 -10.78 -9.30
CA ASN A 77 4.06 -12.02 -8.58
C ASN A 77 5.58 -12.14 -8.36
N ASP A 78 6.38 -11.70 -9.33
CA ASP A 78 7.83 -11.70 -9.23
C ASP A 78 8.32 -10.71 -8.17
N ASP A 79 7.71 -9.52 -8.08
CA ASP A 79 8.04 -8.53 -7.06
C ASP A 79 7.72 -9.06 -5.66
N MET A 80 6.61 -9.76 -5.48
CA MET A 80 6.28 -10.40 -4.20
C MET A 80 7.27 -11.50 -3.85
N ALA A 81 7.63 -12.38 -4.79
CA ALA A 81 8.61 -13.43 -4.55
C ALA A 81 9.97 -12.84 -4.13
N ASN A 82 10.39 -11.75 -4.76
CA ASN A 82 11.60 -11.03 -4.39
C ASN A 82 11.48 -10.42 -2.98
N LEU A 83 10.34 -9.82 -2.62
CA LEU A 83 10.12 -9.28 -1.28
C LEU A 83 10.16 -10.36 -0.20
N ASP A 84 9.57 -11.53 -0.47
CA ASP A 84 9.60 -12.67 0.46
C ASP A 84 11.03 -13.23 0.64
N PHE A 85 11.82 -13.27 -0.43
CA PHE A 85 13.24 -13.62 -0.36
C PHE A 85 14.02 -12.65 0.53
N TYR A 86 13.84 -11.34 0.33
CA TYR A 86 14.48 -10.34 1.19
C TYR A 86 14.03 -10.45 2.64
N ARG A 87 12.74 -10.69 2.89
CA ARG A 87 12.20 -10.88 4.24
C ARG A 87 12.85 -12.06 4.95
N GLY A 88 12.96 -13.21 4.28
CA GLY A 88 13.58 -14.42 4.83
C GLY A 88 15.08 -14.25 5.12
N SER A 89 15.81 -13.60 4.21
CA SER A 89 17.25 -13.35 4.39
C SER A 89 17.54 -12.37 5.55
N ASN A 90 16.65 -11.39 5.79
CA ASN A 90 16.85 -10.41 6.84
C ASN A 90 16.49 -10.97 8.23
N THR A 91 15.51 -11.87 8.31
CA THR A 91 15.19 -12.58 9.57
C THR A 91 16.34 -13.48 10.04
N GLN A 92 17.14 -14.04 9.13
CA GLN A 92 18.27 -14.87 9.50
C GLN A 92 19.42 -14.04 10.10
N LYS A 93 19.66 -12.83 9.60
CA LYS A 93 20.73 -11.95 10.12
C LYS A 93 20.45 -11.35 11.50
N MET A 94 19.19 -11.25 11.93
CA MET A 94 18.86 -10.78 13.29
C MET A 94 19.00 -11.89 14.35
N GLY A 95 18.93 -13.17 13.96
CA GLY A 95 19.19 -14.29 14.87
C GLY A 95 20.63 -14.36 15.37
N ASP A 96 21.58 -13.90 14.56
CA ASP A 96 23.01 -13.93 14.89
C ASP A 96 23.47 -12.76 15.80
N PHE A 97 22.65 -11.72 15.98
CA PHE A 97 22.92 -10.64 16.94
C PHE A 97 22.48 -10.97 18.37
N ALA A 98 21.78 -12.09 18.58
CA ALA A 98 21.60 -12.68 19.91
C ALA A 98 22.88 -13.37 20.41
N SER A 99 24.05 -12.76 20.16
CA SER A 99 25.27 -13.14 20.85
C SER A 99 25.14 -12.77 22.33
N PRO A 100 25.65 -13.60 23.25
CA PRO A 100 25.54 -13.35 24.71
C PRO A 100 26.15 -12.00 25.15
N LEU A 101 26.97 -11.37 24.31
CA LEU A 101 27.55 -10.05 24.56
C LEU A 101 26.56 -8.89 24.37
N GLY A 102 25.58 -9.00 23.47
CA GLY A 102 24.57 -7.95 23.24
C GLY A 102 23.57 -7.83 24.40
N ALA A 103 23.19 -8.97 24.99
CA ALA A 103 22.32 -9.01 26.17
C ALA A 103 22.99 -8.37 27.42
N ALA A 104 24.31 -8.50 27.55
CA ALA A 104 25.04 -7.90 28.67
C ALA A 104 25.00 -6.35 28.67
N ILE A 105 25.07 -5.72 27.49
CA ILE A 105 25.07 -4.24 27.37
C ILE A 105 23.70 -3.65 27.77
N VAL A 106 22.60 -4.30 27.38
CA VAL A 106 21.24 -3.85 27.74
C VAL A 106 20.96 -4.00 29.24
N THR A 107 21.54 -5.02 29.88
CA THR A 107 21.33 -5.30 31.31
C THR A 107 22.10 -4.32 32.22
N ILE A 108 23.23 -3.78 31.75
CA ILE A 108 24.07 -2.85 32.53
C ILE A 108 23.66 -1.38 32.34
N GLY A 109 23.09 -0.99 31.20
CA GLY A 109 22.70 0.40 30.93
C GLY A 109 21.47 0.90 31.68
N LEU A 110 20.48 0.03 31.95
CA LEU A 110 19.23 0.40 32.61
C LEU A 110 19.39 0.85 34.09
N PRO A 111 20.21 0.20 34.94
CA PRO A 111 20.37 0.64 36.33
C PRO A 111 21.18 1.94 36.47
N VAL A 112 22.08 2.26 35.54
CA VAL A 112 22.90 3.50 35.62
C VAL A 112 22.05 4.76 35.41
N CYS A 113 21.08 4.73 34.49
CA CYS A 113 20.16 5.86 34.29
C CYS A 113 19.18 6.05 35.46
N LEU A 114 18.74 4.96 36.09
CA LEU A 114 17.88 5.03 37.28
C LEU A 114 18.62 5.55 38.51
N ILE A 115 19.90 5.20 38.67
CA ILE A 115 20.72 5.69 39.80
C ILE A 115 21.10 7.17 39.61
N LEU A 116 21.38 7.63 38.38
CA LEU A 116 21.66 9.05 38.11
C LEU A 116 20.42 9.96 38.22
N GLY A 117 19.23 9.45 37.91
CA GLY A 117 17.97 10.18 38.09
C GLY A 117 17.50 10.26 39.56
N PHE A 118 17.93 9.31 40.41
CA PHE A 118 17.50 9.23 41.81
C PHE A 118 18.39 10.04 42.77
N PHE A 119 19.60 10.43 42.35
CA PHE A 119 20.59 11.12 43.18
C PHE A 119 20.71 12.62 42.93
N LEU A 120 19.83 13.21 42.12
CA LEU A 120 19.71 14.67 41.97
C LEU A 120 18.46 15.16 42.71
N PRO A 121 18.56 15.42 44.03
CA PRO A 121 17.50 16.10 44.77
C PRO A 121 17.29 17.52 44.22
N GLU A 122 16.03 17.83 43.95
CA GLU A 122 15.35 19.14 43.89
C GLU A 122 16.17 20.43 44.12
N VAL A 123 17.08 20.85 43.23
CA VAL A 123 17.59 22.25 43.29
C VAL A 123 17.69 23.00 41.96
N PHE A 124 17.22 22.46 40.82
CA PHE A 124 17.20 23.24 39.56
C PHE A 124 15.92 23.03 38.74
N PHE A 125 14.76 23.18 39.37
CA PHE A 125 13.52 23.49 38.65
C PHE A 125 13.21 24.98 38.83
N HIS A 126 13.99 25.83 38.15
CA HIS A 126 13.60 27.22 37.89
C HIS A 126 12.83 27.30 36.55
N PRO A 127 11.86 28.21 36.41
CA PRO A 127 10.86 28.20 35.35
C PRO A 127 11.38 28.93 34.11
N ILE A 128 11.90 28.20 33.13
CA ILE A 128 12.10 28.74 31.77
C ILE A 128 10.93 28.35 30.84
N PHE A 129 10.01 27.49 31.30
CA PHE A 129 8.85 27.03 30.51
C PHE A 129 7.61 27.93 30.56
N ALA A 130 7.74 29.20 30.99
CA ALA A 130 6.63 30.17 30.94
C ALA A 130 6.67 31.11 29.71
N GLY A 131 7.67 30.98 28.82
CA GLY A 131 7.88 31.95 27.72
C GLY A 131 7.38 31.55 26.33
N SER A 132 6.98 30.29 26.10
CA SER A 132 6.86 29.77 24.72
C SER A 132 5.41 29.47 24.26
N ILE A 133 4.40 29.77 25.07
CA ILE A 133 2.97 29.55 24.72
C ILE A 133 2.32 30.81 24.10
N LEU A 134 3.06 31.91 23.96
CA LEU A 134 2.56 33.18 23.41
C LEU A 134 3.02 33.47 21.97
N LEU A 135 3.27 32.43 21.16
CA LEU A 135 3.61 32.57 19.73
C LEU A 135 2.75 31.72 18.79
N PHE A 136 1.64 31.17 19.29
CA PHE A 136 0.65 30.44 18.47
C PHE A 136 -0.77 31.05 18.50
N ALA A 137 -0.91 32.26 19.03
CA ALA A 137 -2.19 32.98 19.10
C ALA A 137 -2.11 34.37 18.46
N LEU A 138 -1.48 34.48 17.29
CA LEU A 138 -1.60 35.61 16.39
C LEU A 138 -1.61 35.13 14.93
#